data_AF-W8DVH5-F1
#
_entry.id   AF-W8DVH5-F1
#
_cell.length_a   1.000
_cell.length_b   1.000
_cell.length_c   1.000
_cell.angle_alpha   90.00
_cell.angle_beta   90.00
_cell.angle_gamma   90.00
#
_symmetry.space_group_name_H-M   'P 1'
#
loop_
_entity.id
_entity.type
_entity.pdbx_description
1 polymer ?
#
loop_
_entity_poly.entity_id
_entity_poly.type
_entity_poly.pdbx_seq_one_letter_code
_entity_poly.pdbx_strand_id
1 'polypeptide(L)' 'MAVPKKRTSKSKCKSRKAQWKHKAYKTSQKSISLGKSIITGKANSFIYIQQKPDNG' A
#
# COMPACT_ATOMS: atom_id res chain seq x y z
N MET A 1 18.81 -30.36 5.86
CA MET A 1 18.00 -29.13 5.98
C MET A 1 18.06 -28.62 7.42
N ALA A 2 18.15 -27.31 7.64
CA ALA A 2 18.19 -26.76 9.01
C ALA A 2 16.79 -26.79 9.64
N VAL A 3 16.69 -27.31 10.86
CA VAL A 3 15.44 -27.34 11.64
C VAL A 3 15.57 -26.49 12.91
N PRO A 4 14.52 -25.77 13.33
CA PRO A 4 14.58 -24.96 14.53
C PRO A 4 14.65 -25.86 15.77
N LYS A 5 15.70 -25.70 16.57
CA LYS A 5 15.86 -26.48 17.82
C LYS A 5 14.78 -26.16 18.86
N LYS A 6 14.29 -24.92 18.87
CA LYS A 6 13.28 -24.42 19.80
C LYS A 6 12.30 -23.48 19.09
N ARG A 7 11.08 -23.38 19.62
CA ARG A 7 10.08 -22.44 19.10
C ARG A 7 10.52 -21.00 19.35
N THR A 8 10.14 -20.10 18.44
CA THR A 8 10.31 -18.65 18.68
C THR A 8 9.40 -18.20 19.83
N SER A 9 9.87 -17.26 20.67
CA SER A 9 9.05 -16.68 21.73
C SER A 9 7.80 -15.98 21.16
N LYS A 10 6.74 -15.89 21.98
CA LYS A 10 5.49 -15.21 21.60
C LYS A 10 5.73 -13.76 21.17
N SER A 11 6.60 -13.04 21.88
CA SER A 11 6.95 -11.65 21.58
C SER A 11 7.59 -11.51 20.19
N LYS A 12 8.61 -12.32 19.87
CA LYS A 12 9.30 -12.25 18.58
C LYS A 12 8.41 -12.69 17.40
N CYS A 13 7.48 -13.63 17.62
CA CYS A 13 6.45 -13.96 16.63
C CYS A 13 5.49 -12.78 16.38
N LYS A 14 4.95 -12.16 17.44
CA LYS A 14 4.05 -10.99 17.34
C LYS A 14 4.72 -9.80 16.67
N SER A 15 5.98 -9.50 16.98
CA SER A 15 6.76 -8.42 16.36
C SER A 15 6.88 -8.61 14.84
N ARG A 16 7.23 -9.81 14.36
CA ARG A 16 7.26 -10.11 12.92
C ARG A 16 5.89 -9.94 12.25
N LYS A 17 4.81 -10.37 12.90
CA LYS A 17 3.43 -10.16 12.40
C LYS A 17 3.06 -8.68 12.33
N ALA A 18 3.46 -7.88 13.32
CA ALA A 18 3.24 -6.43 13.33
C ALA A 18 3.98 -5.75 12.17
N GLN A 19 5.24 -6.13 11.92
CA GLN A 19 6.01 -5.63 10.76
C GLN A 19 5.35 -5.98 9.44
N TRP A 20 4.81 -7.20 9.28
CA TRP A 20 4.06 -7.58 8.09
C TRP A 20 2.80 -6.71 7.89
N LYS A 21 2.02 -6.48 8.95
CA LYS A 21 0.84 -5.58 8.91
C LYS A 21 1.19 -4.11 8.64
N HIS A 22 2.33 -3.65 9.14
CA HIS A 22 2.77 -2.27 8.97
C HIS A 22 3.07 -1.92 7.50
N LYS A 23 3.45 -2.90 6.68
CA LYS A 23 3.58 -2.71 5.22
C LYS A 23 2.24 -2.31 4.58
N ALA A 24 1.15 -2.98 4.94
CA ALA A 24 -0.19 -2.67 4.44
C ALA A 24 -0.69 -1.30 4.94
N TYR A 25 -0.34 -0.93 6.17
CA TYR A 25 -0.65 0.41 6.68
C TYR A 25 0.02 1.52 5.84
N LYS A 26 1.31 1.36 5.51
CA LYS A 26 2.04 2.32 4.67
C LYS A 26 1.44 2.44 3.26
N THR A 27 1.01 1.33 2.65
CA THR A 27 0.38 1.38 1.32
C THR A 27 -1.00 2.03 1.37
N SER A 28 -1.78 1.78 2.42
CA SER A 28 -3.08 2.43 2.64
C SER A 28 -2.96 3.95 2.73
N GLN A 29 -2.00 4.47 3.50
CA GLN A 29 -1.76 5.91 3.60
C GLN A 29 -1.42 6.55 2.24
N LYS A 30 -0.54 5.90 1.45
CA LYS A 30 -0.17 6.38 0.11
C LYS A 30 -1.37 6.38 -0.83
N SER A 31 -2.18 5.31 -0.82
CA SER A 31 -3.37 5.18 -1.66
C SER A 31 -4.41 6.25 -1.35
N ILE A 32 -4.66 6.55 -0.07
CA ILE A 32 -5.59 7.63 0.32
C ILE A 32 -5.10 9.00 -0.16
N SER A 33 -3.81 9.29 0.04
CA SER A 33 -3.19 10.54 -0.44
C SER A 33 -3.33 10.68 -1.96
N LEU A 34 -3.07 9.59 -2.68
CA LEU A 34 -3.21 9.53 -4.13
C LEU A 34 -4.65 9.76 -4.58
N GLY A 35 -5.63 9.09 -3.98
CA GLY A 35 -7.05 9.25 -4.29
C GLY A 35 -7.54 10.68 -4.06
N LYS A 36 -7.13 11.32 -2.96
CA LYS A 36 -7.42 12.74 -2.71
C LYS A 36 -6.83 13.64 -3.79
N SER A 37 -5.58 13.40 -4.18
CA SER A 37 -4.90 14.18 -5.23
C SER A 37 -5.66 14.11 -6.56
N ILE A 38 -6.09 12.91 -6.95
CA ILE A 38 -6.89 12.67 -8.16
C ILE A 38 -8.22 13.43 -8.10
N ILE A 39 -8.97 13.31 -6.99
CA ILE A 39 -10.29 13.97 -6.83
C ILE A 39 -10.17 15.49 -6.94
N THR A 40 -9.10 16.08 -6.41
CA THR A 40 -8.94 17.54 -6.44
C THR A 40 -8.59 18.11 -7.82
N GLY A 41 -8.18 17.27 -8.78
CA GLY A 41 -7.84 17.69 -10.15
C GLY A 41 -6.66 18.67 -10.29
N LYS A 42 -6.02 19.08 -9.18
CA LYS A 42 -4.94 20.08 -9.16
C LYS A 42 -3.57 19.52 -9.57
N ALA A 43 -3.42 18.19 -9.57
CA ALA A 43 -2.15 17.54 -9.88
C ALA A 43 -1.94 17.36 -11.39
N ASN A 44 -0.94 18.05 -11.93
CA ASN A 44 -0.60 18.03 -13.37
C ASN A 44 0.29 16.84 -13.80
N SER A 45 0.71 16.00 -12.85
CA SER A 45 1.66 14.90 -13.10
C SER A 45 1.02 13.57 -13.49
N PHE A 46 -0.32 13.44 -13.39
CA PHE A 46 -1.00 12.19 -13.71
C PHE A 46 -1.43 12.17 -15.19
N ILE A 47 -1.11 11.08 -15.89
CA ILE A 47 -1.59 10.86 -17.26
C ILE A 47 -2.90 10.10 -17.17
N TYR A 48 -4.00 10.73 -17.58
CA TYR A 48 -5.30 10.10 -17.68
C TYR A 48 -5.53 9.66 -19.13
N ILE A 49 -5.72 8.36 -19.38
CA ILE A 49 -6.22 7.89 -20.68
C ILE A 49 -7.72 8.20 -20.69
N GLN A 50 -8.06 9.42 -21.08
CA GLN A 50 -9.44 9.82 -21.31
C GLN A 50 -9.88 9.13 -22.61
N GLN A 51 -10.78 8.14 -22.54
CA GLN A 51 -11.59 7.78 -23.71
C GLN A 51 -12.49 8.99 -23.95
N LYS A 52 -12.02 9.92 -24.76
CA LYS A 52 -12.81 11.02 -25.28
C LYS A 52 -14.02 10.37 -26.00
N PRO A 53 -15.27 10.57 -25.56
CA PRO A 53 -16.35 10.39 -26.52
C PRO A 53 -16.10 11.46 -27.58
N ASP A 54 -15.82 11.02 -28.80
CA ASP A 54 -15.79 11.88 -29.97
C ASP A 54 -17.20 12.45 -30.17
N ASN A 55 -17.49 13.54 -29.46
CA ASN A 55 -18.60 14.41 -29.80
C ASN A 55 -18.05 15.36 -30.87
N GLY A 56 -18.56 15.18 -32.09
CA GLY A 56 -18.13 15.86 -33.31
C GLY A 56 -18.27 17.38 -33.31
#